data_AF-A0A933E0C2-F1
#
_entry.id   AF-A0A933E0C2-F1
#
_cell.length_a   1.000
_cell.length_b   1.000
_cell.length_c   1.000
_cell.angle_alpha   90.00
_cell.angle_beta   90.00
_cell.angle_gamma   90.00
#
_symmetry.space_group_name_H-M   'P 1'
#
loop_
_entity.id
_entity.type
_entity.pdbx_description
1 polymer ?
#
loop_
_entity_poly.entity_id
_entity_poly.type
_entity_poly.pdbx_seq_one_letter_code
_entity_poly.pdbx_strand_id
1 'polypeptide(L)'
;MVPVLVFDIETVPDIEGLRSLHGLDRAVSDASVAEMAFQLRRQATGSDFLPLHLQRVIVISCALRERDSFRVWSLGGAHQGEGEVIQRFFDGVEKYTPQLVSWNGGGFDLPVLHYRGLIHGVKAPRYWDMGDGDHRDSREFKWNNYISRYHMR
;
A
#
# COMPACT_ATOMS: atom_id res chain seq x y z
N MET A 1 15.61 -4.19 21.12
CA MET A 1 15.78 -3.54 19.80
C MET A 1 14.43 -3.57 19.11
N VAL A 2 13.94 -2.43 18.64
CA VAL A 2 12.69 -2.35 17.86
C VAL A 2 12.92 -3.09 16.53
N PRO A 3 12.01 -3.99 16.09
CA PRO A 3 12.14 -4.65 14.79
C PRO A 3 12.16 -3.62 13.65
N VAL A 4 12.91 -3.88 12.59
CA VAL A 4 12.96 -3.00 11.40
C VAL A 4 12.41 -3.78 10.22
N LEU A 5 11.35 -3.26 9.60
CA LEU A 5 10.75 -3.82 8.40
C LEU A 5 11.00 -2.87 7.22
N VAL A 6 11.89 -3.30 6.33
CA VAL A 6 12.06 -2.66 5.02
C VAL A 6 11.04 -3.26 4.06
N PHE A 7 10.35 -2.44 3.28
CA PHE A 7 9.39 -2.92 2.29
C PHE A 7 9.34 -2.05 1.04
N ASP A 8 8.81 -2.64 -0.03
CA ASP A 8 8.57 -2.03 -1.34
C ASP A 8 7.37 -2.74 -2.01
N ILE A 9 6.58 -2.03 -2.82
CA ILE A 9 5.42 -2.60 -3.53
C ILE A 9 5.59 -2.57 -5.05
N GLU A 10 5.09 -3.62 -5.70
CA GLU A 10 4.95 -3.65 -7.14
C GLU A 10 3.48 -3.54 -7.54
N THR A 11 3.22 -2.77 -8.59
CA THR A 11 1.87 -2.42 -9.01
C THR A 11 1.66 -2.58 -10.52
N VAL A 12 0.40 -2.75 -10.89
CA VAL A 12 -0.09 -2.74 -12.27
C VAL A 12 -1.28 -1.78 -12.37
N PRO A 13 -1.69 -1.35 -13.57
CA PRO A 13 -2.90 -0.55 -13.72
C PRO A 13 -4.14 -1.25 -13.13
N ASP A 14 -4.95 -0.51 -12.37
CA ASP A 14 -6.25 -0.98 -11.90
C ASP A 14 -7.28 -0.94 -13.04
N ILE A 15 -7.33 -2.02 -13.82
CA ILE A 15 -8.22 -2.13 -14.99
C ILE A 15 -9.69 -1.95 -14.61
N GLU A 16 -10.15 -2.57 -13.53
CA GLU A 16 -11.55 -2.47 -13.11
C GLU A 16 -11.90 -1.05 -12.63
N GLY A 17 -10.97 -0.40 -11.91
CA GLY A 17 -11.09 1.01 -11.54
C GLY A 17 -11.13 1.93 -12.76
N LEU A 18 -10.25 1.71 -13.73
CA LEU A 18 -10.21 2.45 -15.00
C LEU A 18 -11.49 2.28 -15.81
N ARG A 19 -12.03 1.06 -15.93
CA ARG A 19 -13.30 0.81 -16.60
C ARG A 19 -14.44 1.58 -15.93
N SER A 20 -14.49 1.54 -14.60
CA SER A 20 -15.51 2.23 -13.82
C SER A 20 -15.43 3.74 -13.97
N LEU A 21 -14.22 4.31 -13.95
CA LEU A 21 -14.00 5.75 -14.09
C LEU A 21 -14.36 6.28 -15.48
N HIS A 22 -14.11 5.48 -16.53
CA HIS A 22 -14.29 5.89 -17.92
C HIS A 22 -15.56 5.31 -18.58
N GLY A 23 -16.38 4.56 -17.85
CA GLY A 23 -17.61 3.96 -18.38
C GLY A 23 -17.36 2.96 -19.51
N LEU A 24 -16.27 2.19 -19.44
CA LEU A 24 -15.87 1.27 -20.50
C LEU A 24 -16.53 -0.10 -20.36
N ASP A 25 -17.03 -0.62 -21.48
CA ASP A 25 -17.61 -1.96 -21.55
C ASP A 25 -16.55 -3.06 -21.31
N ARG A 26 -16.95 -4.19 -20.69
CA ARG A 26 -16.08 -5.35 -20.46
C ARG A 26 -15.59 -6.01 -21.77
N ALA A 27 -16.24 -5.75 -22.90
CA ALA A 27 -15.80 -6.19 -24.23
C ALA A 27 -14.49 -5.53 -24.69
N VAL A 28 -14.14 -4.35 -24.16
CA VAL A 28 -12.84 -3.72 -24.43
C VAL A 28 -11.74 -4.54 -23.75
N SER A 29 -10.64 -4.86 -24.41
CA SER A 29 -9.56 -5.65 -23.80
C SER A 29 -8.85 -4.89 -22.67
N ASP A 30 -8.34 -5.61 -21.66
CA ASP A 30 -7.58 -5.01 -20.54
C ASP A 30 -6.38 -4.20 -21.03
N ALA A 31 -5.68 -4.71 -22.05
CA ALA A 31 -4.54 -4.02 -22.66
C ALA A 31 -4.96 -2.70 -23.30
N SER A 32 -6.11 -2.66 -23.99
CA SER A 32 -6.65 -1.43 -24.57
C SER A 32 -7.09 -0.43 -23.50
N VAL A 33 -7.65 -0.90 -22.38
CA VAL A 33 -7.99 -0.03 -21.23
C VAL A 33 -6.72 0.60 -20.63
N ALA A 34 -5.67 -0.19 -20.42
CA ALA A 34 -4.40 0.29 -19.90
C ALA A 34 -3.74 1.30 -20.86
N GLU A 35 -3.66 0.98 -22.15
CA GLU A 35 -3.05 1.88 -23.15
C GLU A 35 -3.81 3.20 -23.26
N MET A 36 -5.15 3.17 -23.23
CA MET A 36 -5.96 4.39 -23.17
C MET A 36 -5.61 5.22 -21.93
N ALA A 37 -5.51 4.61 -20.76
CA ALA A 37 -5.17 5.31 -19.53
C ALA A 37 -3.77 5.96 -19.57
N PHE A 38 -2.77 5.24 -20.11
CA PHE A 38 -1.42 5.76 -20.33
C PHE A 38 -1.42 6.94 -21.30
N GLN A 39 -2.13 6.83 -22.43
CA GLN A 39 -2.27 7.94 -23.40
C GLN A 39 -2.90 9.19 -22.79
N LEU A 40 -4.02 9.03 -22.07
CA LEU A 40 -4.67 10.14 -21.38
C LEU A 40 -3.73 10.78 -20.34
N ARG A 41 -2.97 9.98 -19.61
CA ARG A 41 -2.02 10.45 -18.60
C ARG A 41 -0.86 11.23 -19.25
N ARG A 42 -0.28 10.73 -20.36
CA ARG A 42 0.75 11.45 -21.12
C ARG A 42 0.27 12.79 -21.64
N GLN A 43 -0.95 12.84 -22.18
CA GLN A 43 -1.52 14.10 -22.66
C GLN A 43 -1.72 15.11 -21.53
N ALA A 44 -2.14 14.66 -20.34
CA ALA A 44 -2.40 15.53 -19.21
C ALA A 44 -1.13 15.99 -18.47
N THR A 45 -0.11 15.14 -18.34
CA THR A 45 1.04 15.41 -17.46
C THR A 45 2.41 15.17 -18.09
N GLY A 46 2.48 14.73 -19.35
CA GLY A 46 3.74 14.38 -20.01
C GLY A 46 4.40 13.08 -19.52
N SER A 47 3.70 12.26 -18.73
CA SER A 47 4.21 11.02 -18.14
C SER A 47 3.17 9.91 -18.22
N ASP A 48 3.60 8.65 -18.24
CA ASP A 48 2.71 7.47 -18.16
C ASP A 48 2.36 7.07 -16.72
N PHE A 49 2.93 7.73 -15.72
CA PHE A 49 2.75 7.33 -14.34
C PHE A 49 1.32 7.61 -13.84
N LEU A 50 0.52 6.55 -13.71
CA LEU A 50 -0.87 6.65 -13.32
C LEU A 50 -1.04 7.22 -11.89
N PRO A 51 -2.13 7.96 -11.62
CA PRO A 51 -2.50 8.38 -10.26
C PRO A 51 -2.52 7.22 -9.26
N LEU A 52 -2.15 7.50 -8.01
CA LEU A 52 -1.96 6.47 -6.96
C LEU A 52 -3.18 5.57 -6.73
N HIS A 53 -4.39 6.12 -6.84
CA HIS A 53 -5.63 5.36 -6.66
C HIS A 53 -5.95 4.43 -7.84
N LEU A 54 -5.26 4.57 -8.99
CA LEU A 54 -5.37 3.72 -10.17
C LEU A 54 -4.23 2.67 -10.25
N GLN A 55 -3.45 2.53 -9.18
CA GLN A 55 -2.45 1.49 -9.02
C GLN A 55 -3.08 0.30 -8.29
N ARG A 56 -2.88 -0.90 -8.80
CA ARG A 56 -3.28 -2.17 -8.18
C ARG A 56 -2.03 -2.90 -7.69
N VAL A 57 -2.01 -3.28 -6.42
CA VAL A 57 -0.88 -3.99 -5.80
C VAL A 57 -0.87 -5.45 -6.27
N ILE A 58 0.30 -5.92 -6.70
CA ILE A 58 0.51 -7.33 -7.07
C ILE A 58 1.43 -8.06 -6.10
N VAL A 59 2.42 -7.36 -5.54
CA VAL A 59 3.43 -7.92 -4.65
C VAL A 59 3.87 -6.86 -3.63
N ILE A 60 4.15 -7.30 -2.41
CA ILE A 60 4.84 -6.50 -1.39
C ILE A 60 6.08 -7.28 -0.96
N SER A 61 7.28 -6.76 -1.22
CA SER A 61 8.52 -7.39 -0.79
C SER A 61 8.95 -6.85 0.56
N CYS A 62 9.47 -7.72 1.42
CA CYS A 62 9.79 -7.40 2.81
C CYS A 62 11.16 -7.96 3.23
N ALA A 63 11.89 -7.16 4.01
CA ALA A 63 13.05 -7.60 4.77
C ALA A 63 12.89 -7.19 6.24
N LEU A 64 12.79 -8.16 7.14
CA LEU A 64 12.60 -7.95 8.57
C LEU A 64 13.85 -8.34 9.34
N ARG A 65 14.39 -7.38 10.09
CA ARG A 65 15.37 -7.62 11.15
C ARG A 65 14.68 -7.62 12.50
N GLU A 66 14.82 -8.71 13.24
CA GLU A 66 14.28 -8.85 14.59
C GLU A 66 15.29 -9.62 15.46
N ARG A 67 15.84 -8.94 16.48
CA ARG A 67 16.89 -9.49 17.37
C ARG A 67 18.06 -10.06 16.55
N ASP A 68 18.26 -11.37 16.62
CA ASP A 68 19.31 -12.12 15.92
C ASP A 68 18.84 -12.74 14.59
N SER A 69 17.58 -12.53 14.21
CA SER A 69 17.00 -13.05 12.97
C SER A 69 16.92 -11.98 11.88
N PHE A 70 17.16 -12.41 10.64
CA PHE A 70 16.92 -11.62 9.43
C PHE A 70 16.17 -12.50 8.43
N ARG A 71 15.03 -12.02 7.95
CA ARG A 71 14.14 -12.74 7.05
C ARG A 71 13.81 -11.87 5.85
N VAL A 72 13.82 -12.45 4.66
CA VAL A 72 13.43 -11.80 3.41
C VAL A 72 12.36 -12.65 2.74
N TRP A 73 11.25 -12.04 2.36
CA TRP A 73 10.15 -12.72 1.68
C TRP A 73 9.31 -11.71 0.90
N SER A 74 8.42 -12.20 0.05
CA SER A 74 7.40 -11.38 -0.61
C SER A 74 6.01 -11.90 -0.27
N LEU A 75 5.07 -10.98 -0.11
CA LEU A 75 3.64 -11.24 -0.01
C LEU A 75 3.06 -11.06 -1.41
N GLY A 76 2.34 -12.07 -1.92
CA GLY A 76 1.82 -12.07 -3.27
C GLY A 76 2.09 -13.40 -3.98
N GLY A 77 1.42 -13.58 -5.12
CA GLY A 77 1.53 -14.77 -5.96
C GLY A 77 0.26 -15.01 -6.75
N ALA A 78 0.31 -15.92 -7.71
CA ALA A 78 -0.78 -16.16 -8.67
C ALA A 78 -2.12 -16.54 -8.03
N HIS A 79 -2.12 -17.00 -6.78
CA HIS A 79 -3.29 -17.51 -6.07
C HIS A 79 -3.78 -16.59 -4.96
N GLN A 80 -3.11 -15.46 -4.71
CA GLN A 80 -3.45 -14.55 -3.62
C GLN A 80 -4.15 -13.31 -4.17
N GLY A 81 -5.29 -12.96 -3.58
CA GLY A 81 -5.99 -11.72 -3.90
C GLY A 81 -5.25 -10.49 -3.35
N GLU A 82 -5.40 -9.34 -4.01
CA GLU A 82 -4.77 -8.09 -3.58
C GLU A 82 -5.11 -7.73 -2.13
N GLY A 83 -6.39 -7.81 -1.74
CA GLY A 83 -6.82 -7.55 -0.37
C GLY A 83 -6.16 -8.45 0.67
N GLU A 84 -5.93 -9.74 0.34
CA GLU A 84 -5.22 -10.67 1.22
C GLU A 84 -3.75 -10.28 1.39
N VAL A 85 -3.08 -9.90 0.29
CA VAL A 85 -1.68 -9.46 0.30
C VAL A 85 -1.51 -8.22 1.18
N ILE A 86 -2.38 -7.22 1.01
CA ILE A 86 -2.35 -5.98 1.79
C ILE A 86 -2.69 -6.26 3.26
N GLN A 87 -3.71 -7.09 3.54
CA GLN A 87 -4.06 -7.45 4.92
C GLN A 87 -2.88 -8.13 5.62
N ARG A 88 -2.21 -9.10 4.98
CA ARG A 88 -1.02 -9.77 5.56
C ARG A 88 0.13 -8.81 5.86
N PHE A 89 0.31 -7.77 5.06
CA PHE A 89 1.31 -6.73 5.34
C PHE A 89 0.97 -6.00 6.64
N PHE A 90 -0.27 -5.51 6.79
CA PHE A 90 -0.69 -4.81 8.00
C PHE A 90 -0.78 -5.72 9.23
N ASP A 91 -1.12 -7.00 9.07
CA ASP A 91 -1.03 -8.00 10.14
C ASP A 91 0.41 -8.16 10.65
N GLY A 92 1.38 -8.10 9.72
CA GLY A 92 2.80 -8.06 10.06
C GLY A 92 3.18 -6.82 10.87
N VAL A 93 2.67 -5.65 10.46
CA VAL A 93 2.88 -4.38 11.20
C VAL A 93 2.26 -4.46 12.60
N GLU A 94 1.03 -4.96 12.71
CA GLU A 94 0.33 -5.17 13.98
C GLU A 94 1.12 -6.08 14.93
N LYS A 95 1.61 -7.21 14.40
CA LYS A 95 2.31 -8.24 15.17
C LYS A 95 3.69 -7.80 15.66
N TYR A 96 4.49 -7.23 14.76
CA TYR A 96 5.90 -6.92 15.04
C TYR A 96 6.11 -5.50 15.54
N THR A 97 5.15 -4.61 15.28
CA THR A 97 5.24 -3.18 15.59
C THR A 97 6.57 -2.57 15.13
N PRO A 98 6.98 -2.81 13.87
CA PRO A 98 8.32 -2.48 13.44
C PRO A 98 8.47 -0.98 13.14
N GLN A 99 9.70 -0.50 13.18
CA GLN A 99 10.07 0.69 12.43
C GLN A 99 9.98 0.33 10.93
N LEU A 100 9.06 0.99 10.22
CA LEU A 100 8.95 0.88 8.78
C LEU A 100 10.08 1.66 8.09
N VAL A 101 10.61 1.12 7.01
CA VAL A 101 11.61 1.76 6.15
C VAL A 101 11.25 1.47 4.69
N SER A 102 11.29 2.48 3.83
CA SER A 102 11.00 2.37 2.40
C SER A 102 11.75 3.46 1.64
N TRP A 103 11.87 3.31 0.33
CA TRP A 103 12.39 4.37 -0.54
C TRP A 103 11.21 5.12 -1.16
N ASN A 104 11.01 6.39 -0.80
CA ASN A 104 9.86 7.20 -1.25
C ASN A 104 8.47 6.59 -0.91
N GLY A 105 8.36 5.68 0.06
CA GLY A 105 7.08 5.05 0.39
C GLY A 105 6.02 5.97 0.97
N GLY A 106 6.40 7.13 1.51
CA GLY A 106 5.44 8.18 1.86
C GLY A 106 4.82 8.91 0.67
N GLY A 107 5.48 8.86 -0.50
CA GLY A 107 5.01 9.47 -1.75
C GLY A 107 4.26 8.50 -2.66
N PHE A 108 4.47 7.19 -2.51
CA PHE A 108 3.89 6.18 -3.37
C PHE A 108 3.32 4.98 -2.59
N ASP A 109 4.17 4.16 -1.99
CA ASP A 109 3.80 2.83 -1.47
C ASP A 109 2.69 2.86 -0.42
N LEU A 110 2.85 3.64 0.64
CA LEU A 110 1.86 3.73 1.72
C LEU A 110 0.55 4.35 1.21
N PRO A 111 0.53 5.48 0.47
CA PRO A 111 -0.70 5.98 -0.13
C PRO A 111 -1.43 4.94 -1.00
N VAL A 112 -0.71 4.18 -1.84
CA VAL A 112 -1.31 3.11 -2.65
C VAL A 112 -1.90 2.03 -1.75
N LEU A 113 -1.15 1.55 -0.75
CA LEU A 113 -1.65 0.58 0.24
C LEU A 113 -2.87 1.09 1.00
N HIS A 114 -2.99 2.40 1.26
CA HIS A 114 -4.15 3.00 1.91
C HIS A 114 -5.38 2.99 0.99
N TYR A 115 -5.25 3.45 -0.26
CA TYR A 115 -6.35 3.44 -1.23
C TYR A 115 -6.84 2.03 -1.50
N ARG A 116 -5.91 1.10 -1.73
CA ARG A 116 -6.23 -0.30 -2.02
C ARG A 116 -6.73 -1.03 -0.77
N GLY A 117 -6.19 -0.71 0.41
CA GLY A 117 -6.71 -1.18 1.68
C GLY A 117 -8.17 -0.78 1.91
N LEU A 118 -8.54 0.47 1.59
CA LEU A 118 -9.92 0.95 1.69
C LEU A 118 -10.87 0.17 0.76
N ILE A 119 -10.47 -0.05 -0.49
CA ILE A 119 -11.26 -0.80 -1.49
C ILE A 119 -11.51 -2.24 -1.02
N HIS A 120 -10.51 -2.87 -0.39
CA HIS A 120 -10.58 -4.27 0.06
C HIS A 120 -11.06 -4.44 1.52
N GLY A 121 -11.41 -3.36 2.22
CA GLY A 121 -11.87 -3.43 3.61
C GLY A 121 -10.80 -3.91 4.60
N VAL A 122 -9.53 -3.62 4.32
CA VAL A 122 -8.38 -4.00 5.15
C VAL A 122 -8.44 -3.33 6.51
N LYS A 123 -8.13 -4.10 7.56
CA LYS A 123 -8.09 -3.61 8.94
C LYS A 123 -6.64 -3.47 9.39
N ALA A 124 -6.29 -2.27 9.85
CA ALA A 124 -4.93 -1.96 10.31
C ALA A 124 -4.94 -1.03 11.55
N PRO A 125 -5.64 -1.39 12.64
CA PRO A 125 -5.89 -0.48 13.75
C PRO A 125 -4.60 0.06 14.38
N ARG A 126 -3.58 -0.79 14.59
CA ARG A 126 -2.31 -0.33 15.16
C ARG A 126 -1.46 0.49 14.22
N TYR A 127 -1.59 0.28 12.91
CA TYR A 127 -0.95 1.17 11.94
C TYR A 127 -1.52 2.58 12.07
N TRP A 128 -2.85 2.71 12.19
CA TRP A 128 -3.55 3.98 12.31
C TRP A 128 -3.57 4.59 13.73
N ASP A 129 -2.96 3.93 14.72
CA ASP A 129 -2.88 4.46 16.07
C ASP A 129 -1.94 5.68 16.11
N MET A 130 -2.45 6.79 16.63
CA MET A 130 -1.78 8.09 16.69
C MET A 130 -1.35 8.47 18.11
N GLY A 131 -1.47 7.57 19.09
CA GLY A 131 -1.17 7.89 20.49
C GLY A 131 -2.29 7.61 21.48
N ASP A 132 -3.52 7.50 20.97
CA ASP A 132 -4.76 7.46 21.75
C ASP A 132 -5.34 6.06 21.87
N GLY A 133 -4.72 5.05 21.25
CA GLY A 133 -5.16 3.67 21.39
C GLY A 133 -4.94 3.08 22.79
N ASP A 134 -5.57 1.94 23.02
CA ASP A 134 -5.49 1.19 24.28
C ASP A 134 -4.28 0.23 24.33
N HIS A 135 -3.37 0.28 23.34
CA HIS A 135 -2.18 -0.57 23.35
C HIS A 135 -1.14 -0.03 24.34
N ARG A 136 -0.39 -0.95 24.95
CA ARG A 136 0.60 -0.63 25.99
C ARG A 136 1.65 0.39 25.53
N ASP A 137 1.96 0.38 24.24
CA ASP A 137 2.91 1.25 23.57
C ASP A 137 2.24 2.35 22.73
N SER A 138 0.91 2.52 22.76
CA SER A 138 0.19 3.56 21.99
C SER A 138 0.80 4.95 22.16
N ARG A 139 1.21 5.32 23.38
CA ARG A 139 1.87 6.61 23.68
C ARG A 139 3.20 6.84 22.94
N GLU A 140 3.82 5.80 22.40
CA GLU A 140 5.04 5.89 21.59
C GLU A 140 4.74 6.29 20.13
N PHE A 141 3.50 6.10 19.66
CA PHE A 141 3.04 6.46 18.31
C PHE A 141 2.70 7.94 18.13
N LYS A 142 2.77 8.76 19.18
CA LYS A 142 2.59 10.23 19.11
C LYS A 142 3.58 10.93 18.17
N TRP A 143 4.66 10.24 17.78
CA TRP A 143 5.67 10.71 16.81
C TRP A 143 5.64 9.93 15.49
N ASN A 144 4.51 9.33 15.12
CA ASN A 144 4.37 8.54 13.91
C ASN A 144 4.40 9.42 12.64
N ASN A 145 5.60 9.64 12.12
CA ASN A 145 5.87 10.46 10.94
C ASN A 145 5.24 9.92 9.64
N TYR A 146 4.71 8.69 9.63
CA TYR A 146 4.08 8.09 8.44
C TYR A 146 2.63 8.53 8.23
N ILE A 147 1.93 8.95 9.29
CA ILE A 147 0.51 9.34 9.25
C ILE A 147 0.32 10.80 9.68
N SER A 148 1.31 11.40 10.33
CA SER A 148 1.35 12.78 10.84
C SER A 148 1.32 13.88 9.77
N ARG A 149 0.36 13.86 8.83
CA ARG A 149 -0.01 15.05 8.03
C ARG A 149 -1.05 15.93 8.71
N TYR A 150 -1.86 15.37 9.61
CA TYR A 150 -2.92 16.09 10.31
C TYR A 150 -2.85 15.78 11.80
N HIS A 151 -2.72 16.82 12.62
CA HIS A 151 -2.94 16.69 14.06
C HIS A 151 -4.44 16.58 14.33
N MET A 152 -4.85 15.60 15.12
CA MET A 152 -6.20 15.58 15.68
C MET A 152 -6.36 16.82 16.56
N ARG A 153 -7.42 17.59 16.34
CA ARG A 153 -7.75 18.79 17.12
C ARG A 153 -8.51 18.43 18.38
#